data_AF-A0AAW7WBS8-F1
#
_entry.id   AF-A0AAW7WBS8-F1
#
_cell.length_a   1.000
_cell.length_b   1.000
_cell.length_c   1.000
_cell.angle_alpha   90.00
_cell.angle_beta   90.00
_cell.angle_gamma   90.00
#
_symmetry.space_group_name_H-M   'P 1'
#
loop_
_entity.id
_entity.type
_entity.pdbx_description
1 polymer ?
#
loop_
_entity_poly.entity_id
_entity_poly.type
_entity_poly.pdbx_seq_one_letter_code
_entity_poly.pdbx_strand_id
1 'polypeptide(L)'
;MKSITTAISSKALNQKSNHLAQAAEYYSRAKELIEVNHDWQASGSMILKALAEERKSENTGLQVMNVIKYQKPKNKLEFNFRS
;
A
#
# COMPACT_ATOMS: atom_id res chain seq x y z
N MET A 1 -17.48 -14.28 -28.25
CA MET A 1 -17.08 -14.22 -26.82
C MET A 1 -15.97 -13.18 -26.58
N LYS A 2 -16.17 -11.89 -26.92
CA LYS A 2 -15.14 -10.82 -26.74
C LYS A 2 -15.53 -9.71 -25.75
N SER A 3 -16.80 -9.59 -25.32
CA SER A 3 -17.27 -8.47 -24.49
C SER A 3 -16.98 -8.59 -22.99
N ILE A 4 -16.89 -9.81 -22.45
CA ILE A 4 -16.75 -10.01 -21.00
C ILE A 4 -15.34 -9.59 -20.53
N THR A 5 -14.31 -9.90 -21.33
CA THR A 5 -12.92 -9.58 -21.00
C THR A 5 -12.64 -8.07 -20.98
N THR A 6 -13.25 -7.29 -21.89
CA THR A 6 -13.08 -5.84 -21.97
C THR A 6 -13.78 -5.09 -20.82
N ALA A 7 -14.92 -5.59 -20.35
CA ALA A 7 -15.66 -5.02 -19.22
C ALA A 7 -14.95 -5.25 -17.87
N ILE A 8 -14.28 -6.39 -17.71
CA ILE A 8 -13.46 -6.70 -16.50
C ILE A 8 -12.20 -5.82 -16.49
N SER A 9 -11.56 -5.66 -17.65
CA SER A 9 -10.35 -4.83 -17.79
C SER A 9 -10.60 -3.34 -17.49
N SER A 10 -11.71 -2.77 -17.97
CA SER A 10 -12.06 -1.36 -17.70
C SER A 10 -12.44 -1.10 -16.24
N LYS A 11 -13.12 -2.04 -15.57
CA LYS A 11 -13.41 -1.95 -14.12
C LYS A 11 -12.15 -1.98 -13.27
N ALA A 12 -11.21 -2.89 -13.58
CA ALA A 12 -9.94 -2.97 -12.86
C ALA A 12 -9.08 -1.71 -13.05
N LEU A 13 -9.08 -1.14 -14.26
CA LEU A 13 -8.34 0.08 -14.58
C LEU A 13 -8.90 1.31 -13.85
N ASN A 14 -10.24 1.41 -13.76
CA ASN A 14 -10.91 2.46 -12.98
C ASN A 14 -10.70 2.30 -11.46
N GLN A 15 -10.68 1.07 -10.94
CA GLN A 15 -10.36 0.83 -9.53
C GLN A 15 -8.92 1.23 -9.21
N LYS A 16 -7.97 0.90 -10.09
CA LYS A 16 -6.57 1.31 -9.97
C LYS A 16 -6.42 2.82 -9.94
N SER A 17 -7.06 3.57 -10.85
CA SER A 17 -6.99 5.03 -10.85
C SER A 17 -7.59 5.64 -9.60
N ASN A 18 -8.68 5.07 -9.07
CA ASN A 18 -9.30 5.54 -7.84
C ASN A 18 -8.38 5.37 -6.62
N HIS A 19 -7.72 4.22 -6.49
CA HIS A 19 -6.75 3.99 -5.42
C HIS A 19 -5.56 4.96 -5.50
N LEU A 20 -5.06 5.25 -6.70
CA LEU A 20 -3.98 6.22 -6.89
C LEU A 20 -4.42 7.67 -6.57
N ALA A 21 -5.64 8.05 -6.95
CA ALA A 21 -6.19 9.37 -6.62
C ALA A 21 -6.32 9.53 -5.10
N GLN A 22 -6.81 8.49 -4.41
CA GLN A 22 -6.97 8.51 -2.96
C GLN A 22 -5.62 8.53 -2.23
N ALA A 23 -4.60 7.83 -2.74
CA ALA A 23 -3.24 7.93 -2.22
C ALA A 23 -2.68 9.36 -2.35
N ALA A 24 -2.89 10.02 -3.50
CA ALA A 24 -2.45 11.39 -3.73
C ALA A 24 -3.12 12.39 -2.76
N GLU A 25 -4.40 12.18 -2.44
CA GLU A 25 -5.11 12.97 -1.44
C GLU A 25 -4.49 12.83 -0.05
N TYR A 26 -4.20 11.58 0.37
CA TYR A 26 -3.53 11.33 1.65
C TYR A 26 -2.14 11.95 1.72
N TYR A 27 -1.34 11.88 0.65
CA TYR A 27 -0.03 12.54 0.60
C TYR A 27 -0.15 14.07 0.67
N SER A 28 -1.13 14.66 -0.01
CA SER A 28 -1.41 16.09 0.05
C SER A 28 -1.76 16.53 1.48
N ARG A 29 -2.60 15.74 2.17
CA ARG A 29 -2.97 16.00 3.56
C ARG A 29 -1.80 15.79 4.53
N ALA A 30 -0.96 14.78 4.29
CA ALA A 30 0.25 14.55 5.08
C ALA A 30 1.22 15.74 4.99
N LYS A 31 1.34 16.34 3.80
CA LYS A 31 2.15 17.53 3.54
C LYS A 31 1.62 18.75 4.30
N GLU A 32 0.31 18.98 4.28
CA GLU A 32 -0.30 20.06 5.05
C GLU A 32 -0.11 19.87 6.57
N LEU A 33 -0.27 18.64 7.07
CA LEU A 33 -0.12 18.32 8.49
C LEU A 33 1.30 18.59 9.01
N ILE A 34 2.34 18.33 8.19
CA ILE A 34 3.73 18.52 8.59
C ILE A 34 4.20 19.98 8.39
N GLU A 35 3.81 20.61 7.28
CA GLU A 35 4.27 21.97 6.91
C GLU A 35 3.50 23.07 7.64
N VAL A 36 2.20 22.88 7.88
CA VAL A 36 1.32 23.91 8.47
C VAL A 36 1.03 23.62 9.94
N ASN A 37 0.62 22.38 10.24
CA ASN A 37 0.12 22.05 11.58
C ASN A 37 1.22 21.51 12.51
N HIS A 38 2.41 21.22 11.97
CA HIS A 38 3.52 20.57 12.66
C HIS A 38 3.11 19.29 13.42
N ASP A 39 2.10 18.58 12.91
CA ASP A 39 1.59 17.33 13.46
C ASP A 39 2.25 16.13 12.76
N TRP A 40 3.41 15.77 13.28
CA TRP A 40 4.23 14.66 12.78
C TRP A 40 3.52 13.31 12.88
N GLN A 41 2.71 13.11 13.92
CA GLN A 41 2.01 11.84 14.15
C GLN A 41 0.88 11.65 13.13
N ALA A 42 0.04 12.66 12.96
CA ALA A 42 -1.04 12.61 11.98
C ALA A 42 -0.49 12.54 10.55
N SER A 43 0.58 13.29 10.25
CA SER A 43 1.26 13.21 8.95
C SER A 43 1.76 11.78 8.66
N GLY A 44 2.44 11.14 9.62
CA GLY A 44 2.87 9.75 9.50
C GLY A 44 1.71 8.76 9.27
N SER A 45 0.59 8.95 9.98
CA SER A 45 -0.62 8.12 9.76
C SER A 45 -1.17 8.28 8.33
N MET A 46 -1.18 9.50 7.79
CA MET A 46 -1.64 9.75 6.41
C MET A 46 -0.72 9.13 5.37
N ILE A 47 0.60 9.17 5.56
CA ILE A 47 1.57 8.49 4.67
C ILE A 47 1.30 6.98 4.64
N LEU A 48 1.05 6.35 5.79
CA LEU A 48 0.75 4.92 5.85
C LEU A 48 -0.55 4.57 5.12
N LYS A 49 -1.58 5.43 5.20
CA LYS A 49 -2.83 5.27 4.44
C LYS A 49 -2.59 5.41 2.94
N ALA A 50 -1.79 6.39 2.51
CA ALA A 50 -1.43 6.56 1.11
C ALA A 50 -0.74 5.31 0.54
N LEU A 51 0.26 4.80 1.24
CA LEU A 51 0.97 3.56 0.87
C LEU A 51 0.03 2.34 0.81
N ALA A 52 -0.97 2.26 1.69
CA ALA A 52 -1.96 1.19 1.66
C ALA A 52 -2.84 1.26 0.40
N GLU A 53 -3.25 2.45 -0.02
CA GLU A 53 -3.99 2.65 -1.27
C GLU A 53 -3.12 2.36 -2.51
N GLU A 54 -1.85 2.78 -2.51
CA GLU A 54 -0.91 2.43 -3.60
C GLU A 54 -0.77 0.92 -3.77
N ARG A 55 -0.71 0.15 -2.67
CA ARG A 55 -0.70 -1.32 -2.72
C ARG A 55 -1.97 -1.91 -3.33
N LYS A 56 -3.15 -1.34 -3.05
CA LYS A 56 -4.44 -1.79 -3.63
C LYS A 56 -4.52 -1.54 -5.13
N SER A 57 -3.79 -0.55 -5.64
CA SER A 57 -3.73 -0.22 -7.07
C SER A 57 -2.88 -1.22 -7.90
N GLU A 58 -2.40 -2.31 -7.28
CA GLU A 58 -1.39 -3.24 -7.81
C GLU A 58 -0.10 -2.54 -8.27
N ASN A 59 0.05 -1.24 -7.97
CA ASN A 59 1.31 -0.52 -8.00
C ASN A 59 2.10 -0.96 -6.78
N THR A 60 2.48 -2.22 -6.81
CA THR A 60 3.37 -2.80 -5.84
C THR A 60 4.68 -2.08 -6.05
N GLY A 61 4.92 -1.01 -5.29
CA GLY A 61 6.20 -0.32 -5.29
C GLY A 61 7.25 -1.41 -5.12
N LEU A 62 8.07 -1.61 -6.16
CA LEU A 62 9.04 -2.72 -6.28
C LEU A 62 9.86 -2.91 -4.98
N GLN A 63 10.04 -1.81 -4.26
CA GLN A 63 10.75 -1.70 -2.99
C GLN A 63 10.13 -2.51 -1.85
N VAL A 64 8.80 -2.62 -1.70
CA VAL A 64 8.19 -3.37 -0.58
C VAL A 64 8.22 -4.88 -0.81
N MET A 65 8.01 -5.32 -2.06
CA MET A 65 8.11 -6.74 -2.42
C MET A 65 9.52 -7.29 -2.24
N ASN A 66 10.54 -6.46 -2.48
CA ASN A 66 11.93 -6.85 -2.25
C ASN A 66 12.26 -7.01 -0.76
N VAL A 67 11.61 -6.28 0.15
CA VAL A 67 11.84 -6.47 1.59
C VAL A 67 11.24 -7.80 2.07
N ILE A 68 9.99 -8.09 1.70
CA ILE A 68 9.27 -9.30 2.17
C ILE A 68 9.84 -10.58 1.53
N LYS A 69 10.24 -10.55 0.26
CA LYS A 69 10.79 -11.74 -0.41
C LYS A 69 12.18 -12.13 0.09
N TYR A 70 13.00 -11.18 0.55
CA TYR A 70 14.37 -11.46 0.99
C TYR A 70 14.53 -11.61 2.51
N GLN A 71 13.52 -11.27 3.32
CA GLN A 71 13.58 -11.37 4.78
C GLN A 71 12.74 -12.49 5.40
N LYS A 72 12.28 -13.50 4.65
CA LYS A 72 11.77 -14.72 5.33
C LYS A 72 12.98 -15.44 5.92
N PRO A 73 13.24 -15.38 7.25
CA PRO A 73 14.35 -16.09 7.83
C PRO A 73 14.03 -17.57 7.66
N LYS A 74 14.96 -18.37 7.14
CA LYS A 74 14.81 -19.84 7.05
C LYS A 74 14.83 -20.53 8.42
N ASN A 75 14.83 -19.75 9.49
CA ASN A 75 15.01 -20.23 10.86
C ASN A 75 13.62 -20.61 11.37
N LYS A 76 13.25 -21.86 11.15
CA LYS A 76 12.13 -22.52 11.81
C LYS A 76 12.42 -22.50 13.31
N LEU A 77 11.80 -21.58 14.04
CA LEU A 77 11.95 -21.51 15.49
C LEU A 77 11.11 -22.63 16.11
N GLU A 78 11.74 -23.78 16.39
CA GLU A 78 11.08 -24.88 17.09
C GLU A 78 11.09 -24.59 18.59
N PHE A 79 9.93 -24.29 19.16
CA PHE A 79 9.75 -24.17 20.60
C PHE A 79 9.63 -25.57 21.20
N ASN A 80 10.67 -26.02 21.89
CA ASN A 80 10.61 -27.19 22.75
C ASN A 80 10.14 -26.76 24.14
N PHE A 81 8.90 -27.07 24.50
CA PHE A 81 8.46 -27.02 25.89
C PHE A 81 9.04 -28.24 26.61
N ARG A 82 9.96 -28.02 27.54
CA ARG A 82 10.35 -29.07 28.50
C ARG A 82 9.31 -29.07 29.62
N SER A 83 8.60 -30.19 29.75
CA SER A 83 7.69 -30.52 30.86
C SER A 83 8.44 -30.79 32.14
#